data_AF-A0A4P7N8K2-F1
#
_entry.id   AF-A0A4P7N8K2-F1
#
_cell.length_a   1.000
_cell.length_b   1.000
_cell.length_c   1.000
_cell.angle_alpha   90.00
_cell.angle_beta   90.00
_cell.angle_gamma   90.00
#
_symmetry.space_group_name_H-M   'P 1'
#
loop_
_entity.id
_entity.type
_entity.pdbx_description
1 polymer ?
#
loop_
_entity_poly.entity_id
_entity_poly.type
_entity_poly.pdbx_seq_one_letter_code
_entity_poly.pdbx_strand_id
1 'polypeptide(L)'
;MEAANRIGIWKTPAQTIEILRRRTPGTSINHTDFGPLNKWPIALSVETKRPGESGEKAELQVGVWQAAQWRLLEWQRQEQKHKLQIPQHSRQSLAAMDVEDETVEGAAVVGVMDPNTAGITTPSQTSIPPTTPDLVFLPALIIVGHDWKFAATTREDCDGGRTVLWTESTVGSTSNLLGIYRIIWCVRRLARYVEERHWPWYAEYILGLRLKT
;
A
#
# COMPACT_ATOMS: atom_id res chain seq x y z
N MET A 1 12.40 -12.52 -12.72
CA MET A 1 12.18 -11.19 -13.33
C MET A 1 12.62 -10.14 -12.31
N GLU A 2 13.72 -9.44 -12.60
CA GLU A 2 14.41 -8.51 -11.70
C GLU A 2 13.78 -7.11 -11.76
N ALA A 3 13.37 -6.58 -10.60
CA ALA A 3 12.80 -5.24 -10.47
C ALA A 3 13.91 -4.21 -10.21
N ALA A 4 13.90 -3.09 -10.95
CA ALA A 4 14.87 -2.02 -10.79
C ALA A 4 14.49 -1.12 -9.59
N ASN A 5 15.42 -0.98 -8.64
CA ASN A 5 15.26 -0.10 -7.48
C ASN A 5 15.88 1.27 -7.77
N ARG A 6 15.25 2.37 -7.33
CA ARG A 6 15.71 3.76 -7.58
C ARG A 6 16.98 4.18 -6.81
N ILE A 7 17.59 3.27 -6.03
CA ILE A 7 18.63 3.58 -5.02
C ILE A 7 19.92 2.74 -5.19
N GLY A 8 20.16 2.15 -6.36
CA GLY A 8 21.44 1.50 -6.70
C GLY A 8 21.69 0.10 -6.11
N ILE A 9 20.89 -0.35 -5.11
CA ILE A 9 20.93 -1.73 -4.59
C ILE A 9 19.71 -2.49 -5.13
N TRP A 10 19.96 -3.47 -5.99
CA TRP A 10 18.95 -4.39 -6.51
C TRP A 10 18.36 -5.23 -5.37
N LYS A 11 17.04 -5.17 -5.19
CA LYS A 11 16.32 -6.01 -4.23
C LYS A 11 15.16 -6.69 -4.93
N THR A 12 15.04 -7.99 -4.72
CA THR A 12 13.88 -8.77 -5.18
C THR A 12 12.65 -8.42 -4.34
N PRO A 13 11.42 -8.60 -4.87
CA PRO A 13 10.20 -8.43 -4.09
C PRO A 13 10.20 -9.23 -2.78
N ALA A 14 10.70 -10.47 -2.81
CA ALA A 14 10.79 -11.33 -1.64
C ALA A 14 11.69 -10.75 -0.53
N GLN A 15 12.85 -10.19 -0.89
CA GLN A 15 13.74 -9.53 0.07
C GLN A 15 13.11 -8.28 0.66
N THR A 16 12.45 -7.45 -0.16
CA THR A 16 11.77 -6.25 0.33
C THR A 16 10.60 -6.60 1.26
N ILE A 17 9.82 -7.63 0.93
CA ILE A 17 8.75 -8.16 1.78
C ILE A 17 9.29 -8.66 3.11
N GLU A 18 10.39 -9.42 3.11
CA GLU A 18 11.02 -9.91 4.35
C GLU A 18 11.48 -8.77 5.26
N ILE A 19 11.99 -7.68 4.71
CA ILE A 19 12.37 -6.48 5.47
C ILE A 19 11.12 -5.76 5.99
N LEU A 20 10.10 -5.57 5.14
CA LEU A 20 8.87 -4.87 5.49
C LEU A 20 8.14 -5.56 6.63
N ARG A 21 7.94 -6.88 6.52
CA ARG A 21 7.17 -7.63 7.52
C ARG A 21 7.79 -7.57 8.92
N ARG A 22 9.12 -7.43 9.04
CA ARG A 22 9.79 -7.34 10.35
C ARG A 22 9.50 -6.03 11.08
N ARG A 23 8.98 -5.03 10.37
CA ARG A 23 8.65 -3.70 10.88
C ARG A 23 7.15 -3.51 11.07
N THR A 24 6.32 -4.46 10.64
CA THR A 24 4.88 -4.41 10.81
C THR A 24 4.46 -5.19 12.06
N PRO A 25 3.33 -4.80 12.69
CA PRO A 25 2.74 -5.58 13.76
C PRO A 25 2.51 -7.04 13.36
N GLY A 26 2.70 -7.98 14.29
CA GLY A 26 2.51 -9.42 14.03
C GLY A 26 3.52 -10.04 13.06
N THR A 27 4.58 -9.33 12.68
CA THR A 27 5.59 -9.77 11.69
C THR A 27 5.00 -10.19 10.33
N SER A 28 3.91 -9.52 9.93
CA SER A 28 3.10 -9.82 8.74
C SER A 28 2.91 -8.59 7.86
N ILE A 29 3.01 -8.73 6.54
CA ILE A 29 2.65 -7.64 5.61
C ILE A 29 1.13 -7.44 5.44
N ASN A 30 0.32 -8.31 6.06
CA ASN A 30 -1.14 -8.32 5.96
C ASN A 30 -1.80 -7.88 7.27
N HIS A 31 -3.11 -7.64 7.20
CA HIS A 31 -3.97 -7.32 8.35
C HIS A 31 -4.34 -8.56 9.20
N THR A 32 -3.50 -9.60 9.16
CA THR A 32 -3.60 -10.86 9.91
C THR A 32 -2.20 -11.36 10.23
N ASP A 33 -2.03 -12.01 11.37
CA ASP A 33 -0.80 -12.66 11.83
C ASP A 33 -0.73 -14.15 11.46
N PHE A 34 -1.65 -14.64 10.64
CA PHE A 34 -1.66 -16.02 10.17
C PHE A 34 -0.39 -16.35 9.38
N GLY A 35 0.53 -17.07 10.05
CA GLY A 35 1.90 -17.37 9.60
C GLY A 35 2.07 -17.66 8.11
N PRO A 36 1.26 -18.57 7.51
CA PRO A 36 1.36 -18.90 6.10
C PRO A 36 1.17 -17.71 5.14
N LEU A 37 0.51 -16.64 5.56
CA LEU A 37 0.26 -15.44 4.76
C LEU A 37 1.20 -14.27 5.08
N ASN A 38 2.07 -14.37 6.09
CA ASN A 38 2.87 -13.23 6.55
C ASN A 38 3.82 -12.60 5.50
N LYS A 39 4.07 -13.30 4.37
CA LYS A 39 4.90 -12.85 3.25
C LYS A 39 4.14 -12.74 1.92
N TRP A 40 2.85 -13.03 1.90
CA TRP A 40 2.06 -13.11 0.66
C TRP A 40 0.95 -12.06 0.71
N PRO A 41 1.04 -10.95 -0.06
CA PRO A 41 0.04 -9.90 0.01
C PRO A 41 -1.35 -10.44 -0.33
N ILE A 42 -2.31 -10.21 0.56
CA ILE A 42 -3.71 -10.55 0.30
C ILE A 42 -4.27 -9.51 -0.66
N ALA A 43 -4.60 -9.94 -1.87
CA ALA A 43 -5.15 -9.04 -2.91
C ALA A 43 -6.66 -9.23 -3.14
N LEU A 44 -7.24 -10.30 -2.57
CA LEU A 44 -8.66 -10.65 -2.66
C LEU A 44 -9.08 -11.27 -1.32
N SER A 45 -10.13 -10.72 -0.71
CA SER A 45 -10.76 -11.33 0.47
C SER A 45 -11.88 -12.28 0.05
N VAL A 46 -12.06 -13.39 0.78
CA VAL A 46 -13.18 -14.31 0.54
C VAL A 46 -13.81 -14.64 1.87
N GLU A 47 -15.11 -14.39 2.00
CA GLU A 47 -15.91 -14.80 3.16
C GLU A 47 -16.93 -15.85 2.73
N THR A 48 -17.00 -16.94 3.50
CA THR A 48 -17.91 -18.05 3.22
C THR A 48 -18.83 -18.29 4.41
N LYS A 49 -20.11 -18.52 4.14
CA LYS A 49 -21.13 -18.87 5.12
C LYS A 49 -21.89 -20.12 4.71
N ARG A 50 -22.41 -20.83 5.71
CA ARG A 50 -23.31 -21.95 5.51
C ARG A 50 -24.63 -21.46 4.91
N PRO A 51 -25.36 -22.30 4.17
CA PRO A 51 -26.73 -21.99 3.76
C PRO A 51 -27.58 -21.59 4.97
N GLY A 52 -28.36 -20.52 4.83
CA GLY A 52 -29.24 -20.01 5.89
C GLY A 52 -28.58 -19.08 6.92
N GLU A 53 -27.25 -18.87 6.85
CA GLU A 53 -26.58 -17.83 7.64
C GLU A 53 -26.71 -16.45 7.00
N SER A 54 -26.67 -15.39 7.82
CA SER A 54 -26.92 -14.01 7.37
C SER A 54 -25.81 -13.48 6.47
N GLY A 55 -26.18 -13.03 5.26
CA GLY A 55 -25.30 -12.31 4.35
C GLY A 55 -24.81 -10.98 4.93
N GLU A 56 -25.64 -10.28 5.71
CA GLU A 56 -25.25 -9.01 6.36
C GLU A 56 -24.07 -9.21 7.32
N LYS A 57 -24.02 -10.35 8.04
CA LYS A 57 -22.88 -10.68 8.90
C LYS A 57 -21.60 -10.88 8.06
N ALA A 58 -21.71 -11.55 6.92
CA ALA A 58 -20.59 -11.74 6.00
C ALA A 58 -20.10 -10.41 5.43
N GLU A 59 -21.02 -9.52 5.04
CA GLU A 59 -20.71 -8.16 4.58
C GLU A 59 -19.98 -7.35 5.65
N LEU A 60 -20.46 -7.39 6.90
CA LEU A 60 -19.80 -6.73 8.02
C LEU A 60 -18.39 -7.26 8.25
N GLN A 61 -18.19 -8.58 8.22
CA GLN A 61 -16.87 -9.20 8.40
C GLN A 61 -15.90 -8.78 7.31
N VAL A 62 -16.32 -8.84 6.04
CA VAL A 62 -15.51 -8.38 4.90
C VAL A 62 -15.16 -6.90 5.04
N GLY A 63 -16.14 -6.07 5.42
CA GLY A 63 -15.92 -4.64 5.65
C GLY A 63 -14.86 -4.37 6.74
N VAL A 64 -14.91 -5.09 7.86
CA VAL A 64 -13.92 -4.98 8.95
C VAL A 64 -12.53 -5.38 8.47
N TRP A 65 -12.41 -6.52 7.77
CA TRP A 65 -11.13 -7.00 7.26
C TRP A 65 -10.49 -6.02 6.28
N GLN A 66 -11.27 -5.54 5.31
CA GLN A 66 -10.76 -4.61 4.32
C GLN A 66 -10.51 -3.21 4.89
N ALA A 67 -11.28 -2.76 5.89
CA ALA A 67 -10.95 -1.52 6.60
C ALA A 67 -9.60 -1.63 7.34
N ALA A 68 -9.31 -2.77 7.97
CA ALA A 68 -8.00 -3.03 8.56
C ALA A 68 -6.90 -3.10 7.49
N GLN A 69 -7.19 -3.71 6.34
CA GLN A 69 -6.28 -3.75 5.20
C GLN A 69 -5.95 -2.36 4.66
N TRP A 70 -6.95 -1.51 4.43
CA TRP A 70 -6.76 -0.13 3.98
C TRP A 70 -5.84 0.64 4.90
N ARG A 71 -6.09 0.61 6.22
CA ARG A 71 -5.24 1.28 7.21
C ARG A 71 -3.80 0.79 7.17
N LEU A 72 -3.59 -0.52 7.03
CA LEU A 72 -2.24 -1.08 6.93
C LEU A 72 -1.54 -0.63 5.64
N LEU A 73 -2.23 -0.66 4.50
CA LEU A 73 -1.69 -0.21 3.22
C LEU A 73 -1.34 1.29 3.24
N GLU A 74 -2.18 2.11 3.85
CA GLU A 74 -1.93 3.55 4.05
C GLU A 74 -0.67 3.78 4.88
N TRP A 75 -0.55 3.10 6.03
CA TRP A 75 0.64 3.17 6.88
C TRP A 75 1.90 2.71 6.11
N GLN A 76 1.82 1.58 5.41
CA GLN A 76 2.94 1.06 4.61
C GLN A 76 3.35 2.06 3.51
N ARG A 77 2.39 2.69 2.83
CA ARG A 77 2.63 3.71 1.79
C ARG A 77 3.28 4.97 2.37
N GLN A 78 2.80 5.45 3.51
CA GLN A 78 3.39 6.61 4.21
C GLN A 78 4.82 6.32 4.63
N GLU A 79 5.09 5.14 5.19
CA GLU A 79 6.43 4.73 5.60
C GLU A 79 7.42 4.68 4.40
N GLN A 80 6.96 4.28 3.21
CA GLN A 80 7.78 4.37 2.00
C GLN A 80 8.01 5.82 1.54
N LYS A 81 6.98 6.66 1.57
CA LYS A 81 7.14 8.10 1.26
C LYS A 81 8.15 8.77 2.19
N HIS A 82 8.09 8.49 3.49
CA HIS A 82 9.05 8.99 4.48
C HIS A 82 10.48 8.53 4.17
N LYS A 83 10.69 7.24 3.83
CA LYS A 83 12.01 6.74 3.41
C LYS A 83 12.57 7.44 2.18
N LEU A 84 11.70 7.89 1.26
CA LEU A 84 12.09 8.64 0.06
C LEU A 84 12.36 10.13 0.35
N GLN A 85 11.73 10.71 1.38
CA GLN A 85 11.84 12.12 1.74
C GLN A 85 13.01 12.42 2.70
N ILE A 86 13.48 11.44 3.48
CA ILE A 86 14.62 11.62 4.39
C ILE A 86 15.92 11.87 3.57
N PRO A 87 16.59 13.04 3.74
CA PRO A 87 17.87 13.32 3.09
C PRO A 87 18.96 12.34 3.55
N GLN A 88 19.75 11.83 2.60
CA GLN A 88 20.83 10.85 2.87
C GLN A 88 21.97 11.41 3.75
N HIS A 89 22.08 12.73 3.92
CA HIS A 89 23.17 13.38 4.67
C HIS A 89 23.14 13.15 6.18
N SER A 90 22.01 12.77 6.78
CA SER A 90 21.90 12.62 8.24
C SER A 90 22.41 11.27 8.77
N ARG A 91 22.76 10.32 7.90
CA ARG A 91 23.28 9.00 8.33
C ARG A 91 24.79 8.95 8.56
N GLN A 92 25.56 9.88 8.00
CA GLN A 92 27.02 9.91 8.19
C GLN A 92 27.44 10.54 9.54
N SER A 93 26.56 11.28 10.22
CA SER A 93 26.90 12.03 11.43
C SER A 93 27.02 11.19 12.71
N LEU A 94 26.56 9.93 12.73
CA LEU A 94 26.63 9.06 13.90
C LEU A 94 27.90 8.18 13.96
N ALA A 95 28.70 8.17 12.89
CA ALA A 95 29.97 7.42 12.86
C ALA A 95 31.20 8.27 13.24
N ALA A 96 31.01 9.57 13.53
CA ALA A 96 32.09 10.52 13.81
C ALA A 96 32.13 11.02 15.26
N MET A 97 31.31 10.48 16.16
CA MET A 97 31.36 10.81 17.59
C MET A 97 32.28 9.85 18.34
N ASP A 98 33.58 9.91 18.04
CA ASP A 98 34.66 9.41 18.90
C ASP A 98 35.98 10.06 18.41
N VAL A 99 36.21 11.34 18.77
CA VAL A 99 37.51 11.97 19.08
C VAL A 99 37.20 13.36 19.68
N GLU A 100 37.58 13.58 20.94
CA GLU A 100 37.63 14.90 21.60
C GLU A 100 38.91 15.66 21.17
N ASP A 101 38.84 16.99 21.02
CA ASP A 101 39.44 17.96 21.98
C ASP A 101 39.76 19.36 21.38
N GLU A 102 39.61 20.37 22.27
CA GLU A 102 40.17 21.72 22.36
C GLU A 102 39.70 22.94 21.51
N THR A 103 39.02 23.87 22.23
CA THR A 103 39.15 25.35 22.38
C THR A 103 39.55 26.25 21.17
N VAL A 104 38.99 27.44 20.92
CA VAL A 104 39.06 28.71 21.68
C VAL A 104 38.02 29.74 21.17
N GLU A 105 37.67 30.68 22.06
CA GLU A 105 36.80 31.88 22.02
C GLU A 105 36.74 32.75 20.74
N GLY A 106 35.58 33.42 20.57
CA GLY A 106 35.57 34.88 20.53
C GLY A 106 34.95 35.60 19.33
N ALA A 107 34.05 36.54 19.66
CA ALA A 107 33.68 37.77 18.94
C ALA A 107 32.38 37.78 18.11
N ALA A 108 31.40 38.48 18.68
CA ALA A 108 30.20 39.01 18.05
C ALA A 108 30.54 40.07 16.99
N VAL A 109 29.82 40.07 15.88
CA VAL A 109 29.69 41.25 15.01
C VAL A 109 28.22 41.38 14.58
N VAL A 110 27.61 42.48 15.01
CA VAL A 110 26.29 42.97 14.59
C VAL A 110 26.45 43.69 13.25
N GLY A 111 25.57 43.42 12.29
CA GLY A 111 25.60 44.05 10.97
C GLY A 111 24.24 44.04 10.26
N VAL A 112 23.39 45.00 10.64
CA VAL A 112 22.49 45.85 9.84
C VAL A 112 21.87 45.30 8.53
N MET A 113 20.53 45.34 8.48
CA MET A 113 19.67 45.23 7.29
C MET A 113 19.80 46.43 6.35
N ASP A 114 19.73 46.19 5.03
CA ASP A 114 18.95 47.05 4.11
C ASP A 114 18.55 46.28 2.83
N PRO A 115 17.47 46.70 2.13
CA PRO A 115 16.64 45.83 1.28
C PRO A 115 16.87 46.01 -0.23
N ASN A 116 16.22 45.11 -1.01
CA ASN A 116 16.06 45.07 -2.47
C ASN A 116 17.19 44.48 -3.33
N THR A 117 16.99 43.23 -3.79
CA THR A 117 17.17 42.88 -5.21
C THR A 117 16.14 41.83 -5.60
N ALA A 118 15.39 42.15 -6.65
CA ALA A 118 14.23 41.43 -7.13
C ALA A 118 14.59 40.13 -7.87
N GLY A 119 13.76 39.11 -7.63
CA GLY A 119 13.24 38.13 -8.58
C GLY A 119 14.18 37.53 -9.63
N ILE A 120 14.75 36.37 -9.32
CA ILE A 120 14.95 35.30 -10.31
C ILE A 120 14.25 34.06 -9.76
N THR A 121 13.00 33.87 -10.17
CA THR A 121 12.22 32.67 -9.89
C THR A 121 12.70 31.59 -10.86
N THR A 122 13.61 30.73 -10.40
CA THR A 122 13.96 29.51 -11.11
C THR A 122 12.72 28.60 -11.14
N PRO A 123 12.20 28.20 -12.30
CA PRO A 123 11.02 27.34 -12.36
C PRO A 123 11.36 26.00 -11.72
N SER A 124 10.61 25.69 -10.66
CA SER A 124 10.57 24.43 -9.95
C SER A 124 10.35 23.29 -10.95
N GLN A 125 11.32 22.36 -10.99
CA GLN A 125 11.20 21.11 -11.72
C GLN A 125 9.92 20.40 -11.28
N THR A 126 8.95 20.41 -12.18
CA THR A 126 7.68 19.72 -12.04
C THR A 126 7.99 18.24 -12.11
N SER A 127 8.07 17.60 -10.94
CA SER A 127 8.16 16.16 -10.81
C SER A 127 7.03 15.51 -11.60
N ILE A 128 7.39 14.72 -12.62
CA ILE A 128 6.43 13.94 -13.41
C ILE A 128 5.59 13.10 -12.43
N PRO A 129 4.25 13.19 -12.46
CA PRO A 129 3.41 12.42 -11.54
C PRO A 129 3.64 10.91 -11.78
N PRO A 130 3.55 10.08 -10.72
CA PRO A 130 3.73 8.64 -10.87
C PRO A 130 2.68 8.10 -11.86
N THR A 131 3.16 7.35 -12.85
CA THR A 131 2.39 6.91 -14.03
C THR A 131 1.36 5.83 -13.70
N THR A 132 1.40 5.26 -12.49
CA THR A 132 0.44 4.24 -12.01
C THR A 132 -0.74 4.89 -11.28
N PRO A 133 -1.99 4.69 -11.76
CA PRO A 133 -3.17 5.19 -11.06
C PRO A 133 -3.26 4.62 -9.65
N ASP A 134 -3.86 5.37 -8.73
CA ASP A 134 -4.00 4.93 -7.34
C ASP A 134 -4.87 3.65 -7.23
N LEU A 135 -4.76 2.94 -6.12
CA LEU A 135 -5.53 1.73 -5.88
C LEU A 135 -7.00 2.11 -5.69
N VAL A 136 -7.81 1.82 -6.71
CA VAL A 136 -9.21 2.27 -6.76
C VAL A 136 -10.08 1.56 -5.72
N PHE A 137 -9.89 0.26 -5.51
CA PHE A 137 -10.69 -0.53 -4.57
C PHE A 137 -9.95 -1.81 -4.12
N LEU A 138 -10.41 -2.44 -3.03
CA LEU A 138 -10.03 -3.79 -2.64
C LEU A 138 -11.18 -4.76 -2.93
N PRO A 139 -10.98 -5.82 -3.73
CA PRO A 139 -12.04 -6.77 -4.05
C PRO A 139 -12.27 -7.79 -2.92
N ALA A 140 -13.52 -8.26 -2.84
CA ALA A 140 -13.92 -9.38 -2.01
C ALA A 140 -14.98 -10.25 -2.70
N LEU A 141 -15.06 -11.50 -2.27
CA LEU A 141 -16.15 -12.42 -2.61
C LEU A 141 -16.88 -12.84 -1.34
N ILE A 142 -18.21 -12.79 -1.38
CA ILE A 142 -19.08 -13.28 -0.32
C ILE A 142 -19.85 -14.48 -0.87
N ILE A 143 -19.70 -15.62 -0.22
CA ILE A 143 -20.28 -16.89 -0.66
C ILE A 143 -21.21 -17.41 0.44
N VAL A 144 -22.50 -17.49 0.15
CA VAL A 144 -23.50 -18.03 1.09
C VAL A 144 -24.22 -19.18 0.41
N GLY A 145 -23.93 -20.42 0.85
CA GLY A 145 -24.43 -21.61 0.17
C GLY A 145 -24.01 -21.67 -1.30
N HIS A 146 -24.97 -21.62 -2.21
CA HIS A 146 -24.71 -21.64 -3.65
C HIS A 146 -24.41 -20.26 -4.23
N ASP A 147 -24.73 -19.17 -3.52
CA ASP A 147 -24.74 -17.84 -4.09
C ASP A 147 -23.42 -17.12 -3.86
N TRP A 148 -22.88 -16.56 -4.94
CA TRP A 148 -21.62 -15.83 -4.97
C TRP A 148 -21.91 -14.37 -5.28
N LYS A 149 -21.47 -13.48 -4.41
CA LYS A 149 -21.60 -12.03 -4.55
C LYS A 149 -20.21 -11.39 -4.61
N PHE A 150 -20.09 -10.39 -5.46
CA PHE A 150 -18.91 -9.53 -5.49
C PHE A 150 -19.13 -8.39 -4.50
N ALA A 151 -18.11 -8.15 -3.69
CA ALA A 151 -18.02 -6.98 -2.84
C ALA A 151 -16.73 -6.23 -3.15
N ALA A 152 -16.72 -4.93 -2.89
CA ALA A 152 -15.50 -4.14 -2.97
C ALA A 152 -15.52 -3.08 -1.89
N THR A 153 -14.35 -2.65 -1.44
CA THR A 153 -14.24 -1.44 -0.63
C THR A 153 -13.39 -0.39 -1.32
N THR A 154 -13.84 0.86 -1.22
CA THR A 154 -13.09 2.04 -1.65
C THR A 154 -12.69 2.84 -0.42
N ARG A 155 -11.70 3.72 -0.58
CA ARG A 155 -11.30 4.68 0.44
C ARG A 155 -11.63 6.08 -0.04
N GLU A 156 -12.36 6.84 0.77
CA GLU A 156 -12.59 8.27 0.52
C GLU A 156 -11.36 9.08 0.92
N ASP A 157 -11.03 10.12 0.14
CA ASP A 157 -9.83 10.96 0.31
C ASP A 157 -9.89 11.95 1.51
N CYS A 158 -10.91 11.87 2.37
CA CYS A 158 -11.07 12.77 3.52
C CYS A 158 -10.18 12.36 4.72
N ASP A 159 -9.80 13.32 5.58
CA ASP A 159 -8.89 13.13 6.72
C ASP A 159 -9.33 11.96 7.63
N GLY A 160 -8.58 10.86 7.56
CA GLY A 160 -8.84 9.60 8.29
C GLY A 160 -9.42 8.46 7.43
N GLY A 161 -9.81 8.76 6.20
CA GLY A 161 -10.33 7.90 5.15
C GLY A 161 -11.53 7.08 5.61
N ARG A 162 -12.73 7.36 5.10
CA ARG A 162 -13.85 6.42 5.32
C ARG A 162 -13.67 5.24 4.38
N THR A 163 -13.75 4.02 4.91
CA THR A 163 -13.90 2.83 4.06
C THR A 163 -15.37 2.67 3.72
N VAL A 164 -15.69 2.65 2.43
CA VAL A 164 -17.05 2.42 1.92
C VAL A 164 -17.10 1.02 1.34
N LEU A 165 -18.09 0.23 1.77
CA LEU A 165 -18.34 -1.14 1.30
C LEU A 165 -19.46 -1.13 0.25
N TRP A 166 -19.21 -1.81 -0.86
CA TRP A 166 -20.13 -1.97 -1.99
C TRP A 166 -20.49 -3.46 -2.12
N THR A 167 -21.76 -3.84 -1.96
CA THR A 167 -22.18 -5.27 -1.85
C THR A 167 -23.37 -5.69 -2.72
N GLU A 168 -23.83 -4.86 -3.65
CA GLU A 168 -25.10 -5.12 -4.36
C GLU A 168 -25.04 -6.09 -5.55
N SER A 169 -23.86 -6.62 -5.91
CA SER A 169 -23.70 -7.38 -7.16
C SER A 169 -23.61 -8.89 -6.95
N THR A 170 -24.72 -9.60 -7.19
CA THR A 170 -24.70 -11.07 -7.30
C THR A 170 -23.96 -11.47 -8.59
N VAL A 171 -22.85 -12.20 -8.42
CA VAL A 171 -22.01 -12.68 -9.52
C VAL A 171 -22.64 -13.89 -10.19
N GLY A 172 -23.10 -14.86 -9.41
CA GLY A 172 -23.66 -16.09 -9.91
C GLY A 172 -24.01 -17.07 -8.79
N SER A 173 -24.51 -18.24 -9.16
CA SER A 173 -24.86 -19.30 -8.23
C SER A 173 -24.34 -20.64 -8.75
N THR A 174 -23.85 -21.50 -7.86
CA THR A 174 -23.42 -22.86 -8.21
C THR A 174 -24.59 -23.83 -8.39
N SER A 175 -25.82 -23.37 -8.12
CA SER A 175 -27.06 -24.14 -8.32
C SER A 175 -27.48 -24.26 -9.79
N ASN A 176 -26.88 -23.49 -10.70
CA ASN A 176 -27.22 -23.50 -12.12
C ASN A 176 -25.99 -23.25 -13.02
N LEU A 177 -26.03 -23.81 -14.23
CA LEU A 177 -24.90 -23.82 -15.16
C LEU A 177 -24.45 -22.40 -15.57
N LEU A 178 -25.40 -21.50 -15.85
CA LEU A 178 -25.07 -20.11 -16.23
C LEU A 178 -24.37 -19.38 -15.08
N GLY A 179 -24.85 -19.56 -13.85
CA GLY A 179 -24.25 -19.01 -12.64
C GLY A 179 -22.81 -19.50 -12.43
N ILE A 180 -22.55 -20.80 -12.67
CA ILE A 180 -21.20 -21.36 -12.61
C ILE A 180 -20.26 -20.68 -13.61
N TYR A 181 -20.70 -20.50 -14.87
CA TYR A 181 -19.87 -19.80 -15.87
C TYR A 181 -19.58 -18.35 -15.48
N ARG A 182 -20.57 -17.64 -14.91
CA ARG A 182 -20.38 -16.27 -14.39
C ARG A 182 -19.37 -16.23 -13.23
N ILE A 183 -19.43 -17.19 -12.31
CA ILE A 183 -18.46 -17.33 -11.20
C ILE A 183 -17.05 -17.54 -11.76
N ILE A 184 -16.87 -18.50 -12.66
CA ILE A 184 -15.57 -18.78 -13.29
C ILE A 184 -15.01 -17.54 -13.97
N TRP A 185 -15.86 -16.83 -14.73
CA TRP A 185 -15.46 -15.59 -15.40
C TRP A 185 -15.05 -14.51 -14.39
N CYS A 186 -15.82 -14.31 -13.33
CA CYS A 186 -15.54 -13.32 -12.30
C CYS A 186 -14.22 -13.61 -11.58
N VAL A 187 -13.98 -14.84 -11.13
CA VAL A 187 -12.74 -15.23 -10.46
C VAL A 187 -11.53 -15.01 -11.39
N ARG A 188 -11.65 -15.38 -12.67
CA ARG A 188 -10.61 -15.10 -13.68
C ARG A 188 -10.39 -13.60 -13.88
N ARG A 189 -11.46 -12.80 -13.87
CA ARG A 189 -11.37 -11.35 -14.00
C ARG A 189 -10.68 -10.71 -12.78
N LEU A 190 -10.95 -11.21 -11.58
CA LEU A 190 -10.30 -10.78 -10.35
C LEU A 190 -8.81 -11.17 -10.33
N ALA A 191 -8.45 -12.37 -10.78
CA ALA A 191 -7.05 -12.76 -10.92
C ALA A 191 -6.28 -11.79 -11.83
N ARG A 192 -6.85 -11.46 -13.00
CA ARG A 192 -6.27 -10.44 -13.89
C ARG A 192 -6.18 -9.07 -13.22
N TYR A 193 -7.20 -8.64 -12.49
CA TYR A 193 -7.13 -7.39 -11.74
C TYR A 193 -5.96 -7.38 -10.73
N VAL A 194 -5.75 -8.50 -10.03
CA VAL A 194 -4.64 -8.62 -9.08
C VAL A 194 -3.30 -8.47 -9.79
N GLU A 195 -3.12 -9.10 -10.94
CA GLU A 195 -1.88 -9.06 -11.72
C GLU A 195 -1.65 -7.71 -12.42
N GLU A 196 -2.70 -7.13 -13.01
CA GLU A 196 -2.61 -5.94 -13.87
C GLU A 196 -2.68 -4.63 -13.08
N ARG A 197 -3.31 -4.63 -11.90
CA ARG A 197 -3.59 -3.40 -11.13
C ARG A 197 -3.04 -3.46 -9.70
N HIS A 198 -3.49 -4.43 -8.91
CA HIS A 198 -3.14 -4.47 -7.48
C HIS A 198 -1.64 -4.69 -7.26
N TRP A 199 -1.05 -5.70 -7.91
CA TRP A 199 0.36 -6.04 -7.71
C TRP A 199 1.32 -4.95 -8.20
N PRO A 200 1.15 -4.36 -9.40
CA PRO A 200 1.98 -3.22 -9.83
C PRO A 200 1.89 -2.04 -8.88
N TRP A 201 0.68 -1.70 -8.40
CA TRP A 201 0.51 -0.65 -7.40
C TRP A 201 1.22 -0.99 -6.09
N TYR A 202 1.07 -2.22 -5.58
CA TYR A 202 1.71 -2.66 -4.35
C TYR A 202 3.25 -2.63 -4.48
N ALA A 203 3.78 -3.14 -5.59
CA ALA A 203 5.21 -3.13 -5.86
C ALA A 203 5.76 -1.70 -5.88
N GLU A 204 5.12 -0.76 -6.56
CA GLU A 204 5.60 0.61 -6.68
C GLU A 204 5.45 1.40 -5.38
N TYR A 205 4.25 1.42 -4.79
CA TYR A 205 3.93 2.32 -3.68
C TYR A 205 4.24 1.73 -2.29
N ILE A 206 4.26 0.41 -2.15
CA ILE A 206 4.51 -0.26 -0.87
C ILE A 206 5.92 -0.86 -0.81
N LEU A 207 6.41 -1.41 -1.91
CA LEU A 207 7.76 -2.01 -1.96
C LEU A 207 8.81 -1.05 -2.55
N GLY A 208 8.42 0.06 -3.19
CA GLY A 208 9.36 0.98 -3.84
C GLY A 208 10.04 0.38 -5.09
N LEU A 209 9.45 -0.66 -5.68
CA LEU A 209 9.97 -1.40 -6.82
C LEU A 209 9.22 -0.99 -8.08
N ARG A 210 9.94 -0.51 -9.10
CA ARG A 210 9.34 -0.26 -10.41
C ARG A 210 9.43 -1.52 -11.26
N LEU A 211 8.30 -2.18 -11.46
CA LEU A 211 8.21 -3.32 -12.36
C LEU A 211 8.29 -2.81 -13.80
N LYS A 212 9.18 -3.39 -14.62
CA LYS A 212 9.17 -3.13 -16.06
C LYS A 212 7.98 -3.89 -16.63
N THR A 213 7.08 -3.16 -17.28
CA THR A 213 5.95 -3.72 -18.04
C THR A 213 6.44 -4.24 -19.39
#